data_AF-A0A2G6EZQ2-F1
#
_entry.id   AF-A0A2G6EZQ2-F1
#
_cell.length_a   1.000
_cell.length_b   1.000
_cell.length_c   1.000
_cell.angle_alpha   90.00
_cell.angle_beta   90.00
_cell.angle_gamma   90.00
#
_symmetry.space_group_name_H-M   'P 1'
#
loop_
_entity.id
_entity.type
_entity.pdbx_description
1 polymer ?
#
loop_
_entity_poly.entity_id
_entity_poly.type
_entity_poly.pdbx_seq_one_letter_code
_entity_poly.pdbx_strand_id
1 'polypeptide(L)'
;MAKLTKKQKVAHSKLDRTQSYSLAEAVKLVKEVSSTNFDATVDIAVRLSVDPRKADQMVRGVVSLPHGTGKSVRVLALVTPDKE
;
A
#
# COMPACT_ATOMS: atom_id res chain seq x y z
N MET A 1 9.81 -6.93 -23.22
CA MET A 1 9.76 -6.93 -21.74
C MET A 1 10.95 -6.15 -21.22
N ALA A 2 10.73 -5.19 -20.32
CA ALA A 2 11.82 -4.37 -19.79
C ALA A 2 12.80 -5.23 -18.96
N LYS A 3 14.10 -4.98 -19.11
CA LYS A 3 15.16 -5.70 -18.38
C LYS A 3 15.09 -5.32 -16.90
N LEU A 4 14.88 -6.32 -16.03
CA LEU A 4 14.82 -6.12 -14.58
C LEU A 4 16.12 -5.50 -14.05
N THR A 5 15.98 -4.50 -13.16
CA THR A 5 17.12 -3.83 -12.51
C THR A 5 17.81 -4.76 -11.52
N LYS A 6 19.09 -4.48 -11.21
CA LYS A 6 19.88 -5.33 -10.27
C LYS A 6 19.20 -5.48 -8.91
N LYS A 7 18.61 -4.41 -8.37
CA LYS A 7 17.89 -4.42 -7.09
C LYS A 7 16.61 -5.26 -7.14
N GLN A 8 15.85 -5.17 -8.24
CA GLN A 8 14.64 -5.99 -8.42
C GLN A 8 14.95 -7.49 -8.50
N LYS A 9 16.08 -7.88 -9.12
CA LYS A 9 16.49 -9.29 -9.17
C LYS A 9 16.78 -9.87 -7.78
N VAL A 10 17.45 -9.11 -6.92
CA VAL A 10 17.74 -9.51 -5.54
C VAL A 10 16.46 -9.59 -4.68
N ALA A 11 15.52 -8.67 -4.89
CA ALA A 11 14.21 -8.73 -4.25
C ALA A 11 13.43 -9.99 -4.67
N HIS A 12 13.40 -10.30 -5.97
CA HIS A 12 12.71 -11.47 -6.50
C HIS A 12 13.35 -12.80 -6.09
N SER A 13 14.67 -12.87 -5.86
CA SER A 13 15.30 -14.11 -5.39
C SER A 13 14.96 -14.45 -3.93
N LYS A 14 14.54 -13.46 -3.13
CA LYS A 14 14.13 -13.66 -1.73
C LYS A 14 12.64 -13.98 -1.58
N LEU A 15 11.86 -13.84 -2.66
CA LEU A 15 10.42 -14.02 -2.65
C LEU A 15 10.05 -15.29 -3.41
N ASP A 16 9.41 -16.25 -2.73
CA ASP A 16 8.75 -17.36 -3.41
C ASP A 16 7.32 -16.93 -3.77
N ARG A 17 6.98 -16.97 -5.06
CA ARG A 17 5.64 -16.60 -5.55
C ARG A 17 4.60 -17.70 -5.32
N THR A 18 5.05 -18.91 -5.00
CA THR A 18 4.21 -20.10 -4.90
C THR A 18 3.73 -20.32 -3.46
N GLN A 19 4.49 -19.81 -2.49
CA GLN A 19 4.18 -19.95 -1.08
C GLN A 19 3.20 -18.87 -0.61
N SER A 20 2.17 -19.28 0.13
CA SER A 20 1.34 -18.36 0.91
C SER A 20 2.06 -17.99 2.20
N TYR A 21 2.34 -16.71 2.38
CA TYR A 21 2.93 -16.18 3.62
C TYR A 21 1.82 -15.74 4.58
N SER A 22 2.04 -15.97 5.88
CA SER A 22 1.21 -15.34 6.90
C SER A 22 1.48 -13.82 6.95
N LEU A 23 0.54 -13.04 7.51
CA LEU A 23 0.68 -11.59 7.61
C LEU A 23 1.97 -11.18 8.33
N ALA A 24 2.32 -11.89 9.41
CA ALA A 24 3.50 -11.59 10.22
C ALA A 24 4.82 -11.84 9.45
N GLU A 25 4.88 -12.91 8.67
CA GLU A 25 6.04 -13.24 7.84
C GLU A 25 6.16 -12.27 6.66
N ALA A 26 5.04 -11.93 6.02
CA ALA A 26 5.01 -10.96 4.94
C ALA A 26 5.53 -9.59 5.40
N VAL A 27 5.14 -9.12 6.58
CA VAL A 27 5.62 -7.82 7.12
C VAL A 27 7.13 -7.83 7.38
N LYS A 28 7.70 -8.95 7.85
CA LYS A 28 9.16 -9.07 8.02
C LYS A 28 9.87 -9.04 6.68
N LEU A 29 9.39 -9.81 5.71
CA LEU A 29 9.98 -9.92 4.38
C LEU A 29 9.94 -8.57 3.63
N VAL A 30 8.84 -7.82 3.72
CA VAL A 30 8.73 -6.48 3.10
C VAL A 30 9.80 -5.52 3.65
N LYS A 31 10.11 -5.58 4.95
CA LYS A 31 11.18 -4.76 5.54
C LYS A 31 12.57 -5.16 5.05
N GLU A 32 12.83 -6.45 4.85
CA GLU A 32 14.13 -6.97 4.38
C GLU A 32 14.37 -6.76 2.88
N VAL A 33 13.30 -6.65 2.09
CA VAL A 33 13.36 -6.40 0.64
C VAL A 33 13.50 -4.91 0.32
N SER A 34 13.06 -4.03 1.23
CA SER A 34 13.24 -2.58 1.09
C SER A 34 14.73 -2.22 1.00
N SER A 35 15.14 -1.70 -0.15
CA SER A 35 16.53 -1.29 -0.45
C SER A 35 16.66 0.21 -0.69
N THR A 36 15.67 0.96 -0.21
CA THR A 36 15.59 2.42 -0.28
C THR A 36 16.17 3.05 0.98
N ASN A 37 16.84 4.19 0.83
CA ASN A 37 17.45 4.93 1.94
C ASN A 37 16.46 5.88 2.65
N PHE A 38 15.18 5.81 2.31
CA PHE A 38 14.10 6.64 2.85
C PHE A 38 12.96 5.75 3.35
N ASP A 39 12.06 6.33 4.15
CA ASP A 39 10.91 5.61 4.71
C ASP A 39 9.91 5.24 3.60
N ALA A 40 9.87 3.95 3.28
CA ALA A 40 9.10 3.42 2.16
C ALA A 40 7.64 3.20 2.54
N THR A 41 6.72 3.52 1.64
CA THR A 41 5.29 3.22 1.82
C THR A 41 5.02 1.77 1.42
N VAL A 42 4.23 1.07 2.23
CA VAL A 42 3.73 -0.27 1.93
C VAL A 42 2.36 -0.16 1.28
N ASP A 43 2.15 -0.89 0.19
CA ASP A 43 0.88 -0.98 -0.52
C ASP A 43 0.38 -2.44 -0.56
N ILE A 44 -0.93 -2.62 -0.64
CA ILE A 44 -1.59 -3.94 -0.65
C ILE A 44 -2.49 -4.02 -1.88
N ALA A 45 -2.12 -4.89 -2.82
CA ALA A 45 -2.95 -5.19 -3.98
C ALA A 45 -3.93 -6.32 -3.66
N VAL A 46 -5.22 -5.99 -3.59
CA VAL A 46 -6.30 -6.98 -3.41
C VAL A 46 -7.06 -7.14 -4.72
N ARG A 47 -7.11 -8.36 -5.24
CA ARG A 47 -7.95 -8.67 -6.39
C ARG A 47 -9.38 -8.89 -5.92
N LEU A 48 -10.26 -7.95 -6.24
CA LEU A 48 -11.69 -8.06 -6.00
C LEU A 48 -12.36 -8.66 -7.24
N SER A 49 -13.24 -9.64 -7.06
CA SER A 49 -14.02 -10.26 -8.15
C SER A 49 -15.26 -9.44 -8.49
N VAL A 50 -15.09 -8.12 -8.65
CA VAL A 50 -16.15 -7.16 -8.99
C VAL A 50 -16.04 -6.73 -10.45
N ASP A 51 -17.17 -6.50 -11.11
CA ASP A 51 -17.21 -5.94 -12.46
C ASP A 51 -17.31 -4.40 -12.38
N PRO A 52 -16.24 -3.66 -12.71
CA PRO A 52 -16.22 -2.20 -12.59
C PRO A 52 -17.14 -1.50 -13.59
N ARG A 53 -17.71 -2.22 -14.57
CA ARG A 53 -18.68 -1.67 -15.53
C ARG A 53 -20.07 -1.50 -14.94
N LYS A 54 -20.39 -2.20 -13.85
CA LYS A 54 -21.66 -2.09 -13.13
C LYS A 54 -21.49 -1.12 -11.95
N ALA A 55 -22.27 -0.04 -11.95
CA ALA A 55 -22.15 1.02 -10.94
C ALA A 55 -22.27 0.50 -9.50
N ASP A 56 -23.16 -0.47 -9.26
CA ASP A 56 -23.44 -1.02 -7.93
C ASP A 56 -22.29 -1.90 -7.37
N GLN A 57 -21.35 -2.31 -8.23
CA GLN A 57 -20.21 -3.13 -7.84
C GLN A 57 -18.92 -2.31 -7.65
N MET A 58 -18.99 -0.99 -7.82
CA MET A 58 -17.86 -0.10 -7.60
C MET A 58 -17.63 0.11 -6.11
N VAL A 59 -16.50 -0.38 -5.59
CA VAL A 59 -16.12 -0.20 -4.19
C VAL A 59 -15.26 1.06 -4.06
N ARG A 60 -15.82 2.11 -3.46
CA ARG A 60 -15.08 3.31 -3.07
C ARG A 60 -15.36 3.62 -1.60
N GLY A 61 -14.34 3.48 -0.76
CA GLY A 61 -14.43 3.73 0.67
C GLY A 61 -13.18 4.40 1.20
N VAL A 62 -13.32 5.03 2.35
CA VAL A 62 -12.21 5.54 3.16
C VAL A 62 -12.28 4.80 4.48
N VAL A 63 -11.14 4.33 4.98
CA VAL A 63 -11.07 3.71 6.31
C VAL A 63 -10.00 4.41 7.14
N SER A 64 -10.31 4.64 8.41
CA SER A 64 -9.31 5.07 9.38
C SER A 64 -8.49 3.86 9.81
N LEU A 65 -7.16 3.94 9.64
CA LEU A 65 -6.25 2.91 10.11
C LEU A 65 -6.06 3.05 11.64
N PRO A 66 -6.09 1.96 12.41
CA PRO A 66 -5.94 1.99 13.87
C PRO A 66 -4.59 2.55 14.33
N HIS A 67 -3.55 2.48 13.50
CA HIS A 67 -2.23 3.03 13.75
C HIS A 67 -1.91 4.27 12.91
N GLY A 68 -2.93 4.85 12.23
CA GLY A 68 -2.75 5.97 11.32
C GLY A 68 -1.95 5.62 10.05
N THR A 69 -1.65 6.63 9.23
CA THR A 69 -0.92 6.50 7.97
C THR A 69 0.57 6.84 8.08
N GLY A 70 1.07 7.10 9.31
CA GLY A 70 2.46 7.46 9.57
C GLY A 70 2.91 8.82 9.03
N LYS A 71 2.04 9.56 8.33
CA LYS A 71 2.30 10.90 7.82
C LYS A 71 1.57 11.95 8.64
N SER A 72 2.26 13.04 8.98
CA SER A 72 1.62 14.21 9.59
C SER A 72 0.77 14.92 8.54
N VAL A 73 -0.55 14.80 8.67
CA VAL A 73 -1.49 15.49 7.80
C VAL A 73 -1.60 16.94 8.26
N ARG A 74 -1.17 17.88 7.41
CA ARG A 74 -1.45 19.31 7.61
C ARG A 74 -2.74 19.64 6.87
N VAL A 75 -3.78 19.98 7.62
CA VAL A 75 -5.09 20.38 7.10
C VAL A 75 -5.24 21.88 7.24
N LEU A 76 -5.55 22.55 6.14
CA LEU A 76 -6.00 23.94 6.16
C LEU A 76 -7.50 23.95 5.91
N ALA A 77 -8.26 24.43 6.89
CA ALA A 77 -9.70 24.61 6.75
C ALA A 77 -9.98 26.06 6.33
N LEU A 78 -10.78 26.22 5.27
CA LEU A 78 -11.37 27.51 4.91
C LEU A 78 -12.79 27.53 5.45
N VAL A 79 -13.06 28.41 6.40
CA VAL A 79 -14.36 28.56 7.06
C VAL A 79 -14.91 29.96 6.85
N THR A 80 -16.23 30.05 6.71
CA THR A 80 -16.98 31.30 6.74
C THR A 80 -17.03 31.87 8.16
N PRO A 81 -17.13 33.20 8.35
CA PRO A 81 -17.02 33.86 9.65
C PRO A 81 -17.99 33.37 10.75
N ASP A 82 -19.09 32.69 10.40
CA ASP A 82 -20.06 32.16 11.37
C ASP A 82 -19.64 30.85 12.08
N LYS A 83 -18.45 30.31 11.81
CA LYS A 83 -18.01 28.99 12.32
C LYS A 83 -16.63 29.00 12.99
N GLU A 84 -16.19 30.16 13.49
CA GLU A 84 -15.03 30.24 14.38
C GLU A 84 -15.36 29.77 15.80
#